data_AF-A0A9D7BMT7-F1
#
_entry.id   AF-A0A9D7BMT7-F1
#
_cell.length_a   1.000
_cell.length_b   1.000
_cell.length_c   1.000
_cell.angle_alpha   90.00
_cell.angle_beta   90.00
_cell.angle_gamma   90.00
#
_symmetry.space_group_name_H-M   'P 1'
#
loop_
_entity.id
_entity.type
_entity.pdbx_description
1 polymer ?
#
loop_
_entity_poly.entity_id
_entity_poly.type
_entity_poly.pdbx_seq_one_letter_code
_entity_poly.pdbx_strand_id
1 'polypeptide(L)'
;MKVSLLIANLFISTFYINAQNTPINFEAGGFGANWTWTVFENGTNPPLEIVANPDMSGMNTSTTVAKFTALQAGAPYAGCESKQGVDLGNYRLSNANSIITIMVWKNVISNVGIKLVTTSLGALPEIKKPNTLINQWEKITFDFSGYINNAIYAVEDVNQMVVFLTSWPEMQTG
;
A
#
# COMPACT_ATOMS: atom_id res chain seq x y z
N MET A 1 -42.63 -45.23 7.38
CA MET A 1 -42.94 -43.79 7.37
C MET A 1 -41.73 -43.06 6.81
N LYS A 2 -41.85 -42.40 5.65
CA LYS A 2 -40.76 -41.66 4.99
C LYS A 2 -40.85 -40.19 5.41
N VAL A 3 -39.76 -39.63 5.93
CA VAL A 3 -39.63 -38.18 6.19
C VAL A 3 -38.84 -37.59 5.03
N SER A 4 -39.46 -36.66 4.30
CA SER A 4 -38.81 -35.89 3.24
C SER A 4 -38.28 -34.59 3.84
N LEU A 5 -36.99 -34.29 3.63
CA LEU A 5 -36.36 -33.03 4.01
C LEU A 5 -36.27 -32.13 2.77
N LEU A 6 -36.85 -30.93 2.84
CA LEU A 6 -36.79 -29.91 1.80
C LEU A 6 -35.65 -28.94 2.14
N ILE A 7 -34.60 -28.86 1.31
CA ILE A 7 -33.57 -27.82 1.44
C ILE A 7 -34.00 -26.65 0.55
N ALA A 8 -34.35 -25.53 1.19
CA ALA A 8 -34.58 -24.27 0.50
C ALA A 8 -33.22 -23.64 0.16
N ASN A 9 -32.96 -23.38 -1.12
CA ASN A 9 -31.82 -22.56 -1.55
C ASN A 9 -32.04 -21.12 -1.07
N LEU A 10 -31.34 -20.73 0.00
CA LEU A 10 -31.26 -19.35 0.45
C LEU A 10 -30.27 -18.60 -0.46
N PHE A 11 -30.78 -17.84 -1.42
CA PHE A 11 -29.97 -16.84 -2.11
C PHE A 11 -29.76 -15.65 -1.17
N ILE A 12 -28.64 -15.67 -0.43
CA ILE A 12 -28.13 -14.45 0.22
C ILE A 12 -27.46 -13.66 -0.89
N SER A 13 -28.12 -12.62 -1.41
CA SER A 13 -27.43 -11.60 -2.19
C SER A 13 -26.54 -10.83 -1.22
N THR A 14 -25.29 -11.27 -1.07
CA THR A 14 -24.28 -10.48 -0.37
C THR A 14 -24.05 -9.20 -1.17
N PHE A 15 -24.57 -8.09 -0.68
CA PHE A 15 -24.06 -6.78 -1.07
C PHE A 15 -22.59 -6.75 -0.66
N TYR A 16 -21.68 -6.95 -1.61
CA TYR A 16 -20.27 -6.68 -1.38
C TYR A 16 -20.11 -5.16 -1.30
N ILE A 17 -20.20 -4.62 -0.09
CA ILE A 17 -19.44 -3.42 0.24
C ILE A 17 -17.98 -3.83 0.13
N ASN A 18 -17.40 -3.71 -1.07
CA ASN A 18 -15.97 -3.85 -1.25
C ASN A 18 -15.34 -2.69 -0.50
N ALA A 19 -14.68 -3.02 0.61
CA ALA A 19 -13.87 -2.09 1.35
C ALA A 19 -12.40 -2.43 1.07
N GLN A 20 -11.55 -1.41 1.09
CA GLN A 20 -10.12 -1.63 1.07
C GLN A 20 -9.69 -2.49 2.26
N ASN A 21 -8.73 -3.38 2.04
CA ASN A 21 -8.13 -4.21 3.06
C ASN A 21 -7.12 -3.37 3.85
N THR A 22 -7.61 -2.78 4.95
CA THR A 22 -6.88 -1.82 5.81
C THR A 22 -7.17 -2.10 7.29
N PRO A 23 -6.23 -1.83 8.22
CA PRO A 23 -4.85 -1.36 8.00
C PRO A 23 -3.94 -2.45 7.44
N ILE A 24 -3.00 -2.07 6.57
CA ILE A 24 -1.89 -2.93 6.14
C ILE A 24 -0.86 -2.94 7.27
N ASN A 25 -0.66 -4.09 7.91
CA ASN A 25 0.14 -4.20 9.13
C ASN A 25 1.24 -5.27 9.07
N PHE A 26 1.25 -6.12 8.04
CA PHE A 26 2.25 -7.18 7.82
C PHE A 26 2.30 -8.28 8.89
N GLU A 27 1.40 -8.24 9.87
CA GLU A 27 1.30 -9.25 10.93
C GLU A 27 0.76 -10.58 10.39
N ALA A 28 1.13 -11.70 11.02
CA ALA A 28 0.62 -13.01 10.66
C ALA A 28 -0.93 -13.05 10.63
N GLY A 29 -1.50 -13.37 9.47
CA GLY A 29 -2.96 -13.37 9.25
C GLY A 29 -3.57 -11.99 9.00
N GLY A 30 -2.79 -10.91 9.10
CA GLY A 30 -3.18 -9.54 8.78
C GLY A 30 -2.97 -9.16 7.31
N PHE A 31 -3.44 -7.96 6.95
CA PHE A 31 -3.29 -7.42 5.60
C PHE A 31 -1.83 -7.05 5.31
N GLY A 32 -1.37 -7.36 4.10
CA GLY A 32 0.01 -7.14 3.66
C GLY A 32 0.96 -8.31 3.91
N ALA A 33 0.69 -9.18 4.89
CA ALA A 33 1.61 -10.27 5.26
C ALA A 33 1.77 -11.34 4.17
N ASN A 34 0.64 -11.71 3.54
CA ASN A 34 0.58 -12.73 2.48
C ASN A 34 0.17 -12.13 1.13
N TRP A 35 0.29 -10.82 0.97
CA TRP A 35 -0.01 -10.14 -0.30
C TRP A 35 1.09 -10.40 -1.33
N THR A 36 0.74 -10.25 -2.60
CA THR A 36 1.70 -10.38 -3.70
C THR A 36 2.37 -9.04 -3.95
N TRP A 37 3.45 -8.78 -3.21
CA TRP A 37 4.28 -7.58 -3.41
C TRP A 37 5.26 -7.78 -4.56
N THR A 38 5.14 -6.97 -5.60
CA THR A 38 6.09 -6.95 -6.72
C THR A 38 7.05 -5.78 -6.53
N VAL A 39 8.35 -6.05 -6.45
CA VAL A 39 9.39 -5.01 -6.46
C VAL A 39 9.75 -4.65 -7.89
N PHE A 40 9.90 -3.36 -8.16
CA PHE A 40 10.21 -2.84 -9.49
C PHE A 40 11.37 -1.84 -9.45
N GLU A 41 12.06 -1.74 -10.59
CA GLU A 41 13.08 -0.73 -10.89
C GLU A 41 14.24 -0.66 -9.88
N ASN A 42 14.45 -1.70 -9.07
CA ASN A 42 15.46 -1.75 -8.02
C ASN A 42 16.68 -2.60 -8.42
N GLY A 43 17.10 -2.53 -9.68
CA GLY A 43 18.19 -3.37 -10.23
C GLY A 43 17.74 -4.82 -10.44
N THR A 44 18.20 -5.75 -9.59
CA THR A 44 17.79 -7.17 -9.67
C THR A 44 16.39 -7.44 -9.11
N ASN A 45 15.70 -6.41 -8.59
CA ASN A 45 14.40 -6.50 -7.95
C ASN A 45 14.33 -7.59 -6.86
N PRO A 46 15.18 -7.50 -5.81
CA PRO A 46 15.05 -8.41 -4.67
C PRO A 46 13.63 -8.31 -4.10
N PRO A 47 13.00 -9.44 -3.71
CA PRO A 47 11.62 -9.42 -3.24
C PRO A 47 11.47 -8.57 -1.98
N LEU A 48 10.27 -8.02 -1.76
CA LEU A 48 9.93 -7.37 -0.51
C LEU A 48 9.93 -8.42 0.61
N GLU A 49 10.66 -8.16 1.69
CA GLU A 49 10.78 -9.09 2.80
C GLU A 49 9.78 -8.70 3.90
N ILE A 50 9.20 -9.69 4.59
CA ILE A 50 8.51 -9.47 5.86
C ILE A 50 9.44 -9.94 6.96
N VAL A 51 9.89 -9.01 7.81
CA VAL A 51 10.93 -9.24 8.83
C VAL A 51 10.45 -8.81 10.20
N ALA A 52 11.15 -9.24 11.25
CA ALA A 52 10.90 -8.75 12.60
C ALA A 52 11.06 -7.23 12.66
N ASN A 53 10.16 -6.55 13.36
CA ASN A 53 10.23 -5.11 13.57
C ASN A 53 11.52 -4.75 14.34
N PRO A 54 12.39 -3.86 13.81
CA PRO A 54 13.65 -3.49 14.46
C PRO A 54 13.47 -2.79 15.81
N ASP A 55 12.30 -2.20 16.06
CA ASP A 55 11.93 -1.56 17.31
C ASP A 55 10.41 -1.62 17.51
N MET A 56 9.97 -2.51 18.40
CA MET A 56 8.55 -2.73 18.72
C MET A 56 8.02 -1.76 19.77
N SER A 57 8.65 -0.61 19.96
CA SER A 57 8.23 0.42 20.92
C SER A 57 7.59 1.64 20.24
N GLY A 58 7.02 2.53 21.04
CA GLY A 58 6.48 3.80 20.57
C GLY A 58 5.28 3.65 19.64
N MET A 59 5.36 4.23 18.43
CA MET A 59 4.24 4.31 17.48
C MET A 59 4.00 3.01 16.69
N ASN A 60 5.00 2.13 16.55
CA ASN A 60 4.86 0.88 15.81
C ASN A 60 5.20 -0.31 16.70
N THR A 61 4.17 -0.91 17.28
CA THR A 61 4.26 -2.08 18.15
C THR A 61 4.02 -3.40 17.42
N SER A 62 4.00 -3.39 16.08
CA SER A 62 3.85 -4.59 15.26
C SER A 62 5.02 -5.55 15.48
N THR A 63 4.78 -6.87 15.43
CA THR A 63 5.84 -7.87 15.54
C THR A 63 6.70 -7.93 14.28
N THR A 64 6.10 -7.63 13.14
CA THR A 64 6.70 -7.72 11.82
C THR A 64 6.42 -6.49 10.98
N VAL A 65 7.29 -6.25 9.99
CA VAL A 65 7.21 -5.13 9.06
C VAL A 65 7.69 -5.55 7.68
N ALA A 66 7.22 -4.85 6.65
CA ALA A 66 7.82 -4.95 5.33
C ALA A 66 9.18 -4.24 5.28
N LYS A 67 10.15 -4.87 4.62
CA LYS A 67 11.49 -4.34 4.38
C LYS A 67 11.78 -4.35 2.88
N PHE A 68 12.05 -3.16 2.37
CA PHE A 68 12.56 -2.93 1.03
C PHE A 68 14.06 -2.65 1.10
N THR A 69 14.88 -3.42 0.38
CA THR A 69 16.33 -3.21 0.30
C THR A 69 16.65 -2.42 -0.97
N ALA A 70 16.87 -1.10 -0.85
CA ALA A 70 17.28 -0.26 -1.97
C ALA A 70 18.68 -0.65 -2.46
N LEU A 71 18.83 -0.89 -3.77
CA LEU A 71 20.10 -1.23 -4.39
C LEU A 71 20.73 -0.01 -5.05
N GLN A 72 22.07 0.02 -5.12
CA GLN A 72 22.80 1.08 -5.80
C GLN A 72 22.49 1.15 -7.31
N ALA A 73 22.17 -0.01 -7.91
CA ALA A 73 21.74 -0.09 -9.30
C ALA A 73 20.25 0.22 -9.52
N GLY A 74 19.49 0.50 -8.44
CA GLY A 74 18.07 0.83 -8.53
C GLY A 74 17.82 2.24 -9.04
N ALA A 75 16.71 2.44 -9.74
CA ALA A 75 16.23 3.73 -10.19
C ALA A 75 15.84 4.64 -9.00
N PRO A 76 15.78 5.97 -9.21
CA PRO A 76 15.30 6.94 -8.20
C PRO A 76 13.80 6.83 -7.90
N TYR A 77 13.08 5.95 -8.58
CA TYR A 77 11.66 5.68 -8.40
C TYR A 77 11.40 4.19 -8.16
N ALA A 78 12.37 3.48 -7.61
CA ALA A 78 12.20 2.07 -7.26
C ALA A 78 11.27 1.91 -6.06
N GLY A 79 10.53 0.82 -6.05
CA GLY A 79 9.49 0.60 -5.06
C GLY A 79 8.89 -0.79 -5.12
N CYS A 80 7.74 -0.93 -4.46
CA CYS A 80 6.93 -2.13 -4.55
C CYS A 80 5.45 -1.78 -4.75
N GLU A 81 4.70 -2.75 -5.28
CA GLU A 81 3.26 -2.62 -5.51
C GLU A 81 2.51 -3.86 -5.06
N SER A 82 1.29 -3.65 -4.55
CA SER A 82 0.34 -4.73 -4.29
C SER A 82 -0.22 -5.27 -5.61
N LYS A 83 -0.63 -6.54 -5.67
CA LYS A 83 -1.25 -7.09 -6.88
C LYS A 83 -2.62 -6.49 -7.14
N GLN A 84 -2.78 -5.94 -8.34
CA GLN A 84 -4.00 -5.31 -8.81
C GLN A 84 -5.21 -6.25 -8.73
N GLY A 85 -6.31 -5.73 -8.15
CA GLY A 85 -7.59 -6.44 -8.09
C GLY A 85 -7.63 -7.65 -7.14
N VAL A 86 -6.56 -7.88 -6.37
CA VAL A 86 -6.47 -9.01 -5.45
C VAL A 86 -6.20 -8.52 -4.02
N ASP A 87 -5.10 -7.80 -3.82
CA ASP A 87 -4.56 -7.59 -2.48
C ASP A 87 -5.27 -6.46 -1.71
N LEU A 88 -5.30 -5.26 -2.29
CA LEU A 88 -5.85 -4.08 -1.62
C LEU A 88 -7.39 -4.12 -1.48
N GLY A 89 -8.06 -4.93 -2.30
CA GLY A 89 -9.51 -4.82 -2.51
C GLY A 89 -9.87 -3.54 -3.27
N ASN A 90 -11.13 -3.41 -3.66
CA ASN A 90 -11.62 -2.23 -4.37
C ASN A 90 -12.19 -1.23 -3.36
N TYR A 91 -11.90 0.05 -3.56
CA TYR A 91 -12.56 1.12 -2.83
C TYR A 91 -12.69 2.40 -3.65
N ARG A 92 -13.72 3.19 -3.34
CA ARG A 92 -13.89 4.52 -3.89
C ARG A 92 -13.12 5.54 -3.04
N LEU A 93 -12.26 6.33 -3.68
CA LEU A 93 -11.63 7.49 -3.02
C LEU A 93 -12.70 8.53 -2.68
N SER A 94 -12.71 9.00 -1.44
CA SER A 94 -13.69 9.93 -0.89
C SER A 94 -13.08 10.74 0.24
N ASN A 95 -13.76 11.78 0.71
CA ASN A 95 -13.30 12.58 1.85
C ASN A 95 -13.09 11.75 3.13
N ALA A 96 -13.74 10.60 3.25
CA ALA A 96 -13.60 9.73 4.42
C ALA A 96 -12.30 8.90 4.41
N ASN A 97 -11.66 8.71 3.26
CA ASN A 97 -10.51 7.82 3.08
C ASN A 97 -9.38 8.43 2.22
N SER A 98 -9.43 9.73 1.92
CA SER A 98 -8.44 10.42 1.10
C SER A 98 -7.16 10.80 1.84
N ILE A 99 -7.09 10.54 3.15
CA ILE A 99 -5.87 10.73 3.92
C ILE A 99 -5.25 9.36 4.17
N ILE A 100 -4.08 9.12 3.59
CA ILE A 100 -3.34 7.87 3.71
C ILE A 100 -2.11 8.12 4.57
N THR A 101 -1.86 7.24 5.54
CA THR A 101 -0.67 7.33 6.39
C THR A 101 0.15 6.06 6.31
N ILE A 102 1.47 6.19 6.39
CA ILE A 102 2.43 5.08 6.41
C ILE A 102 3.44 5.33 7.54
N MET A 103 3.78 4.26 8.25
CA MET A 103 4.91 4.26 9.19
C MET A 103 6.17 3.82 8.42
N VAL A 104 7.24 4.60 8.48
CA VAL A 104 8.51 4.29 7.83
C VAL A 104 9.67 4.35 8.82
N TRP A 105 10.66 3.49 8.59
CA TRP A 105 11.94 3.48 9.28
C TRP A 105 13.03 3.47 8.21
N LYS A 106 13.86 4.51 8.16
CA LYS A 106 14.91 4.66 7.14
C LYS A 106 16.21 5.06 7.81
N ASN A 107 17.35 4.67 7.25
CA ASN A 107 18.67 5.11 7.69
C ASN A 107 19.17 6.37 6.97
N VAL A 108 18.38 6.90 6.05
CA VAL A 108 18.67 8.10 5.25
C VAL A 108 17.39 8.90 5.02
N ILE A 109 17.51 10.22 4.89
CA ILE A 109 16.41 11.10 4.47
C ILE A 109 16.23 10.95 2.95
N SER A 110 15.05 10.51 2.52
CA SER A 110 14.67 10.45 1.12
C SER A 110 13.14 10.51 0.99
N ASN A 111 12.64 10.77 -0.21
CA ASN A 111 11.22 10.72 -0.47
C ASN A 111 10.67 9.30 -0.28
N VAL A 112 9.47 9.26 0.28
CA VAL A 112 8.52 8.16 0.22
C VAL A 112 7.39 8.62 -0.67
N GLY A 113 7.00 7.79 -1.63
CA GLY A 113 5.90 8.09 -2.55
C GLY A 113 4.76 7.10 -2.41
N ILE A 114 3.52 7.58 -2.53
CA ILE A 114 2.34 6.73 -2.67
C ILE A 114 1.64 7.10 -3.97
N LYS A 115 1.27 6.07 -4.74
CA LYS A 115 0.41 6.17 -5.92
C LYS A 115 -0.72 5.17 -5.82
N LEU A 116 -1.89 5.59 -6.28
CA LEU A 116 -3.12 4.80 -6.30
C LEU A 116 -3.48 4.48 -7.74
N VAL A 117 -3.71 3.21 -8.04
CA VAL A 117 -4.07 2.73 -9.37
C VAL A 117 -5.51 2.23 -9.36
N THR A 118 -6.28 2.68 -10.35
CA THR A 118 -7.69 2.33 -10.49
C THR A 118 -7.86 0.94 -11.10
N THR A 119 -9.09 0.43 -11.04
CA THR A 119 -9.47 -0.85 -11.63
C THR A 119 -9.18 -0.96 -13.13
N SER A 120 -9.17 0.16 -13.88
CA SER A 120 -8.84 0.17 -15.31
C SER A 120 -7.36 0.47 -15.63
N LEU A 121 -6.47 0.41 -14.62
CA LEU A 121 -5.06 0.81 -14.71
C LEU A 121 -4.83 2.32 -14.86
N GLY A 122 -5.85 3.15 -14.60
CA GLY A 122 -5.71 4.60 -14.53
C GLY A 122 -4.95 5.02 -13.27
N ALA A 123 -4.06 6.00 -13.38
CA ALA A 123 -3.43 6.61 -12.20
C ALA A 123 -2.94 8.03 -12.50
N LEU A 124 -2.95 8.88 -11.47
CA LEU A 124 -2.18 10.12 -11.44
C LEU A 124 -0.73 9.84 -10.96
N PRO A 125 0.18 10.82 -11.08
CA PRO A 125 1.49 10.75 -10.46
C PRO A 125 1.41 10.51 -8.94
N GLU A 126 2.48 9.98 -8.37
CA GLU A 126 2.63 9.78 -6.94
C GLU A 126 2.69 11.11 -6.17
N ILE A 127 2.17 11.11 -4.95
CA ILE A 127 2.49 12.16 -3.97
C ILE A 127 3.77 11.74 -3.26
N LYS A 128 4.80 12.59 -3.27
CA LYS A 128 6.09 12.38 -2.59
C LYS A 128 6.22 13.24 -1.36
N LYS A 129 6.70 12.65 -0.26
CA LYS A 129 7.12 13.38 0.94
C LYS A 129 8.39 12.76 1.52
N PRO A 130 9.39 13.57 1.92
CA PRO A 130 10.57 13.05 2.58
C PRO A 130 10.22 12.59 4.00
N ASN A 131 10.89 11.53 4.47
CA ASN A 131 11.00 11.30 5.91
C ASN A 131 11.85 12.42 6.53
N THR A 132 11.64 12.72 7.80
CA THR A 132 12.39 13.71 8.58
C THR A 132 13.26 13.08 9.66
N LEU A 133 12.99 11.81 10.00
CA LEU A 133 13.69 11.05 11.01
C LEU A 133 14.50 9.92 10.37
N ILE A 134 15.61 9.56 11.01
CA ILE A 134 16.42 8.40 10.63
C ILE A 134 16.57 7.43 11.80
N ASN A 135 16.65 6.14 11.51
CA ASN A 135 16.81 5.06 12.49
C ASN A 135 15.78 5.09 13.64
N GLN A 136 14.57 5.52 13.32
CA GLN A 136 13.41 5.49 14.20
C GLN A 136 12.12 5.52 13.37
N TRP A 137 11.01 5.08 13.97
CA TRP A 137 9.70 5.09 13.32
C TRP A 137 9.15 6.51 13.14
N GLU A 138 8.70 6.81 11.92
CA GLU A 138 8.03 8.07 11.56
C GLU A 138 6.71 7.79 10.84
N LYS A 139 5.67 8.54 11.20
CA LYS A 139 4.40 8.54 10.46
C LYS A 139 4.41 9.62 9.39
N ILE A 140 4.28 9.25 8.13
CA ILE A 140 4.14 10.19 7.01
C ILE A 140 2.68 10.17 6.54
N THR A 141 2.09 11.36 6.36
CA THR A 141 0.71 11.55 5.92
C THR A 141 0.67 12.08 4.48
N PHE A 142 -0.08 11.41 3.61
CA PHE A 142 -0.35 11.78 2.22
C PHE A 142 -1.82 12.21 2.07
N ASP A 143 -2.03 13.38 1.48
CA ASP A 143 -3.37 13.96 1.27
C ASP A 143 -3.79 13.84 -0.20
N PHE A 144 -4.69 12.90 -0.46
CA PHE A 144 -5.29 12.65 -1.77
C PHE A 144 -6.65 13.34 -1.94
N SER A 145 -7.03 14.30 -1.09
CA SER A 145 -8.32 14.99 -1.20
C SER A 145 -8.50 15.68 -2.56
N GLY A 146 -7.42 16.23 -3.13
CA GLY A 146 -7.42 16.80 -4.48
C GLY A 146 -7.64 15.79 -5.61
N TYR A 147 -7.53 14.49 -5.33
CA TYR A 147 -7.65 13.44 -6.34
C TYR A 147 -9.09 12.92 -6.45
N ILE A 148 -9.92 13.12 -5.42
CA ILE A 148 -11.30 12.60 -5.34
C ILE A 148 -12.12 12.97 -6.60
N ASN A 149 -12.03 14.22 -7.05
CA ASN A 149 -12.81 14.73 -8.17
C ASN A 149 -12.06 14.68 -9.51
N ASN A 150 -10.86 14.09 -9.54
CA ASN A 150 -10.16 13.88 -10.80
C ASN A 150 -10.94 12.87 -11.66
N ALA A 151 -10.94 13.07 -12.98
CA ALA A 151 -11.72 12.27 -13.93
C ALA A 151 -11.58 10.75 -13.74
N ILE A 152 -10.39 10.23 -13.40
CA ILE A 152 -10.20 8.79 -13.21
C ILE A 152 -10.77 8.29 -11.87
N TYR A 153 -10.46 8.96 -10.76
CA TYR A 153 -10.87 8.52 -9.42
C TYR A 153 -12.34 8.85 -9.10
N ALA A 154 -12.92 9.84 -9.79
CA ALA A 154 -14.32 10.22 -9.65
C ALA A 154 -15.28 9.16 -10.21
N VAL A 155 -14.82 8.31 -11.14
CA VAL A 155 -15.66 7.28 -11.79
C VAL A 155 -15.15 5.85 -11.60
N GLU A 156 -13.90 5.66 -11.18
CA GLU A 156 -13.35 4.33 -10.89
C GLU A 156 -12.93 4.11 -9.44
N ASP A 157 -12.95 2.84 -9.03
CA ASP A 157 -12.42 2.41 -7.75
C ASP A 157 -10.89 2.23 -7.86
N VAL A 158 -10.20 2.41 -6.73
CA VAL A 158 -8.79 2.08 -6.55
C VAL A 158 -8.68 0.64 -6.08
N ASN A 159 -7.72 -0.12 -6.63
CA ASN A 159 -7.49 -1.51 -6.25
C ASN A 159 -6.02 -1.94 -6.23
N GLN A 160 -5.11 -0.98 -6.34
CA GLN A 160 -3.67 -1.20 -6.18
C GLN A 160 -3.02 0.03 -5.56
N MET A 161 -2.11 -0.23 -4.63
CA MET A 161 -1.23 0.76 -4.05
C MET A 161 0.20 0.48 -4.50
N VAL A 162 0.89 1.54 -4.92
CA VAL A 162 2.31 1.54 -5.27
C VAL A 162 3.04 2.41 -4.27
N VAL A 163 4.11 1.87 -3.67
CA VAL A 163 4.94 2.53 -2.67
C VAL A 163 6.35 2.72 -3.24
N PHE A 164 6.76 3.97 -3.39
CA PHE A 164 8.10 4.35 -3.82
C PHE A 164 8.97 4.57 -2.60
N LEU A 165 10.09 3.84 -2.50
CA LEU A 165 10.94 3.81 -1.30
C LEU A 165 12.37 4.27 -1.58
N THR A 166 12.73 4.41 -2.85
CA THR A 166 13.91 5.14 -3.25
C THR A 166 13.52 6.53 -3.73
N SER A 167 14.33 7.49 -3.34
CA SER A 167 14.70 8.60 -4.19
C SER A 167 16.18 8.74 -3.99
N TRP A 168 16.98 8.54 -5.04
CA TRP A 168 18.30 9.16 -5.01
C TRP A 168 18.04 10.63 -4.66
N PRO A 169 18.84 11.25 -3.78
CA PRO A 169 18.81 12.70 -3.74
C PRO A 169 18.92 13.11 -5.21
N GLU A 170 17.91 13.81 -5.72
CA GLU A 170 18.08 14.53 -6.98
C GLU A 170 19.43 15.19 -6.78
N MET A 171 20.44 14.80 -7.56
CA MET A 171 21.65 15.57 -7.59
C MET A 171 21.13 16.96 -7.91
N GLN A 172 21.19 17.86 -6.93
CA GLN A 172 21.05 19.27 -7.17
C GLN A 172 22.23 19.59 -8.08
N THR A 173 22.02 19.39 -9.37
CA THR A 173 23.01 19.63 -10.40
C THR A 173 23.10 21.13 -10.52
N GLY A 174 24.16 21.70 -9.95
CA GLY A 174 24.65 23.05 -10.23
C GLY A 174 24.02 24.14 -9.39
#